data_AF-A0A7L4RIV2-F1
#
_entry.id   AF-A0A7L4RIV2-F1
#
_cell.length_a   1.000
_cell.length_b   1.000
_cell.length_c   1.000
_cell.angle_alpha   90.00
_cell.angle_beta   90.00
_cell.angle_gamma   90.00
#
_symmetry.space_group_name_H-M   'P 1'
#
loop_
_entity.id
_entity.type
_entity.pdbx_description
1 polymer ?
#
loop_
_entity_poly.entity_id
_entity_poly.type
_entity_poly.pdbx_seq_one_letter_code
_entity_poly.pdbx_strand_id
1 'polypeptide(L)'
;MATKKSVKSAIVEKKDPGIAAVISAFCMLIVGAPAVGYFYIDDFRKGIEYLIAAWVLAGAVVVGYLVIGISTGVGLCCFPVFLIPIVFDLLIVWDVHLQANGEPTKLPRF
;
A
#
# COMPACT_ATOMS: atom_id res chain seq x y z
N MET A 1 19.83 -15.34 -41.07
CA MET A 1 19.80 -13.94 -40.58
C MET A 1 19.42 -13.96 -39.11
N ALA A 2 20.39 -13.75 -38.21
CA ALA A 2 20.19 -13.76 -36.77
C ALA A 2 19.90 -12.34 -36.28
N THR A 3 18.66 -12.06 -35.89
CA THR A 3 18.27 -10.82 -35.23
C THR A 3 18.74 -10.87 -33.77
N LYS A 4 19.89 -10.24 -33.48
CA LYS A 4 20.32 -9.93 -32.12
C LYS A 4 19.28 -9.00 -31.48
N LYS A 5 18.39 -9.55 -30.65
CA LYS A 5 17.58 -8.75 -29.72
C LYS A 5 18.54 -8.04 -28.78
N SER A 6 18.68 -6.73 -28.98
CA SER A 6 19.33 -5.81 -28.05
C SER A 6 18.62 -5.91 -26.71
N VAL A 7 19.22 -6.64 -25.77
CA VAL A 7 18.82 -6.65 -24.37
C VAL A 7 19.17 -5.27 -23.84
N LYS A 8 18.22 -4.33 -23.90
CA LYS A 8 18.25 -3.14 -23.05
C LYS A 8 18.25 -3.68 -21.62
N SER A 9 19.43 -3.81 -21.03
CA SER A 9 19.57 -3.90 -19.59
C SER A 9 18.98 -2.60 -19.05
N ALA A 10 17.71 -2.65 -18.60
CA ALA A 10 17.19 -1.66 -17.69
C ALA A 10 18.19 -1.65 -16.53
N ILE A 11 18.96 -0.57 -16.41
CA ILE A 11 19.71 -0.27 -15.20
C ILE A 11 18.60 -0.10 -14.17
N VAL A 12 18.28 -1.20 -13.46
CA VAL A 12 17.38 -1.16 -12.31
C VAL A 12 18.16 -0.36 -11.29
N GLU A 13 17.97 0.95 -11.32
CA GLU A 13 18.51 1.86 -10.33
C GLU A 13 18.05 1.32 -8.98
N LYS A 14 19.00 0.84 -8.19
CA LYS A 14 18.73 0.12 -6.96
C LYS A 14 18.26 1.16 -5.95
N LYS A 15 16.96 1.45 -5.97
CA LYS A 15 16.34 2.47 -5.13
C LYS A 15 16.41 2.06 -3.66
N ASP A 16 16.77 3.00 -2.79
CA ASP A 16 17.01 2.70 -1.39
C ASP A 16 15.72 2.22 -0.69
N PRO A 17 15.73 1.02 -0.08
CA PRO A 17 14.55 0.40 0.54
C PRO A 17 14.08 1.15 1.78
N GLY A 18 14.99 1.85 2.46
CA GLY A 18 14.66 2.75 3.57
C GLY A 18 13.86 3.96 3.09
N ILE A 19 14.23 4.56 1.95
CA ILE A 19 13.54 5.71 1.39
C ILE A 19 12.14 5.31 0.89
N ALA A 20 12.01 4.15 0.25
CA ALA A 20 10.72 3.61 -0.18
C ALA A 20 9.74 3.42 1.00
N ALA A 21 10.24 2.84 2.10
CA ALA A 21 9.44 2.63 3.31
C ALA A 21 9.06 3.95 4.00
N VAL A 22 9.99 4.92 4.07
CA VAL A 22 9.72 6.24 4.64
C VAL A 22 8.69 6.99 3.81
N ILE A 23 8.79 6.97 2.48
CA ILE A 23 7.78 7.58 1.59
C ILE A 23 6.41 6.92 1.81
N SER A 24 6.37 5.59 1.88
CA SER A 24 5.13 4.84 2.14
C SER A 24 4.51 5.22 3.49
N ALA A 25 5.30 5.24 4.57
CA ALA A 25 4.84 5.61 5.91
C ALA A 25 4.40 7.08 6.00
N PHE A 26 5.11 7.98 5.32
CA PHE A 26 4.77 9.40 5.29
C PHE A 26 3.47 9.66 4.52
N CYS A 27 3.29 9.00 3.37
CA CYS A 27 2.05 9.08 2.59
C CYS A 27 0.86 8.40 3.28
N MET A 28 1.09 7.35 4.07
CA MET A 28 0.10 6.78 4.98
C MET A 28 -0.39 7.84 5.99
N LEU A 29 0.53 8.52 6.67
CA LEU A 29 0.19 9.50 7.72
C LEU A 29 -0.55 10.74 7.21
N ILE A 30 -0.19 11.25 6.03
CA ILE A 30 -0.78 12.49 5.50
C ILE A 30 -2.07 12.23 4.72
N VAL A 31 -2.06 11.23 3.83
CA VAL A 31 -3.09 11.04 2.79
C VAL A 31 -3.81 9.70 2.93
N GLY A 32 -3.39 8.81 3.85
CA GLY A 32 -3.87 7.43 3.87
C GLY A 32 -3.48 6.66 2.61
N ALA A 33 -2.33 6.99 2.02
CA ALA A 33 -1.89 6.47 0.73
C ALA A 33 -0.52 5.77 0.84
N PRO A 34 -0.39 4.68 1.63
CA PRO A 34 0.89 3.96 1.77
C PRO A 34 1.39 3.38 0.44
N ALA A 35 0.49 3.09 -0.49
CA ALA A 35 0.83 2.51 -1.79
C ALA A 35 1.69 3.42 -2.69
N VAL A 36 1.89 4.69 -2.31
CA VAL A 36 2.81 5.60 -3.01
C VAL A 36 4.26 5.09 -2.98
N GLY A 37 4.63 4.28 -1.99
CA GLY A 37 5.93 3.59 -1.95
C GLY A 37 6.18 2.68 -3.16
N TYR A 38 5.13 2.09 -3.75
CA TYR A 38 5.25 1.29 -4.98
C TYR A 38 5.58 2.14 -6.21
N PHE A 39 5.10 3.39 -6.26
CA PHE A 39 5.48 4.32 -7.32
C PHE A 39 6.95 4.69 -7.26
N TYR A 40 7.52 4.75 -6.04
CA TYR A 40 8.95 4.95 -5.88
C TYR A 40 9.73 3.78 -6.48
N ILE A 41 9.30 2.53 -6.31
CA ILE A 41 9.98 1.35 -6.90
C ILE A 41 9.51 0.98 -8.33
N ASP A 42 8.91 1.93 -9.05
CA ASP A 42 8.41 1.79 -10.43
C ASP A 42 7.36 0.68 -10.65
N ASP A 43 6.76 0.12 -9.60
CA ASP A 43 5.66 -0.85 -9.68
C ASP A 43 4.29 -0.15 -9.61
N PHE A 44 4.00 0.67 -10.63
CA PHE A 44 2.79 1.52 -10.68
C PHE A 44 1.47 0.73 -10.63
N ARG A 45 1.43 -0.46 -11.22
CA ARG A 45 0.21 -1.29 -11.21
C ARG A 45 -0.12 -1.72 -9.79
N LYS A 46 0.87 -2.26 -9.07
CA LYS A 46 0.72 -2.65 -7.68
C LYS A 46 0.38 -1.44 -6.80
N GLY A 47 1.01 -0.30 -7.05
CA GLY A 47 0.68 0.97 -6.36
C GLY A 47 -0.79 1.37 -6.48
N ILE A 48 -1.37 1.31 -7.68
CA ILE A 48 -2.79 1.67 -7.89
C ILE A 48 -3.73 0.65 -7.25
N GLU A 49 -3.46 -0.66 -7.40
CA GLU A 49 -4.27 -1.73 -6.80
C GLU A 49 -4.36 -1.56 -5.28
N TYR A 50 -3.22 -1.39 -4.60
CA TYR A 50 -3.17 -1.23 -3.15
C TYR A 50 -3.71 0.13 -2.68
N LEU A 51 -3.58 1.19 -3.49
CA LEU A 51 -4.18 2.48 -3.18
C LEU A 51 -5.71 2.37 -3.19
N ILE A 52 -6.30 1.79 -4.24
CA ILE A 52 -7.74 1.60 -4.34
C ILE A 52 -8.23 0.68 -3.20
N ALA A 53 -7.53 -0.42 -2.93
CA ALA A 53 -7.88 -1.33 -1.85
C ALA A 53 -7.85 -0.65 -0.47
N ALA A 54 -6.81 0.14 -0.16
CA ALA A 54 -6.70 0.87 1.10
C ALA A 54 -7.84 1.88 1.27
N TRP A 55 -8.18 2.64 0.22
CA TRP A 55 -9.28 3.61 0.25
C TRP A 55 -10.66 2.96 0.36
N VAL A 56 -10.88 1.85 -0.34
CA VAL A 56 -12.14 1.07 -0.24
C VAL A 56 -12.28 0.51 1.18
N LEU A 57 -11.22 -0.04 1.75
CA LEU A 57 -11.22 -0.60 3.10
C LEU A 57 -11.47 0.50 4.16
N ALA A 58 -10.75 1.62 4.08
CA ALA A 58 -10.96 2.77 4.96
C ALA A 58 -12.38 3.34 4.82
N GLY A 59 -12.87 3.49 3.59
CA GLY A 59 -14.22 3.95 3.31
C GLY A 59 -15.29 3.01 3.87
N ALA A 60 -15.13 1.70 3.70
CA ALA A 60 -16.05 0.71 4.25
C ALA A 60 -16.11 0.76 5.79
N VAL A 61 -14.95 0.92 6.44
CA VAL A 61 -14.87 1.05 7.92
C VAL A 61 -15.52 2.35 8.39
N VAL A 62 -15.25 3.49 7.74
CA VAL A 62 -15.85 4.78 8.08
C VAL A 62 -17.37 4.77 7.90
N VAL A 63 -17.85 4.24 6.77
CA VAL A 63 -19.29 4.13 6.50
C VAL A 63 -19.94 3.18 7.50
N GLY A 64 -19.35 2.01 7.75
CA GLY A 64 -19.85 1.06 8.75
C GLY A 64 -19.92 1.68 10.15
N TYR A 65 -18.89 2.44 10.54
CA TYR A 65 -18.85 3.14 11.81
C TYR A 65 -19.92 4.24 11.92
N LEU A 66 -20.12 5.04 10.87
CA LEU A 66 -21.18 6.06 10.86
C LEU A 66 -22.57 5.42 10.94
N VAL A 67 -22.83 4.36 10.17
CA VAL A 67 -24.12 3.66 10.16
C VAL A 67 -24.41 3.01 11.51
N ILE A 68 -23.43 2.30 12.09
CA ILE A 68 -23.57 1.64 13.39
C ILE A 68 -23.64 2.68 14.52
N GLY A 69 -22.82 3.72 14.46
CA GLY A 69 -22.79 4.79 15.45
C GLY A 69 -24.10 5.58 15.52
N ILE A 70 -24.69 5.91 14.36
CA ILE A 70 -26.01 6.57 14.29
C ILE A 70 -27.13 5.63 14.76
N SER A 71 -27.08 4.34 14.41
CA SER A 71 -28.15 3.39 14.73
C SER A 71 -28.15 2.90 16.18
N THR A 72 -27.00 2.87 16.85
CA THR A 72 -26.86 2.34 18.22
C THR A 72 -26.63 3.41 19.28
N GLY A 73 -26.27 4.64 18.90
CA GLY A 73 -25.96 5.72 19.85
C GLY A 73 -24.65 5.52 20.63
N VAL A 74 -23.94 4.41 20.39
CA VAL A 74 -22.68 4.08 21.07
C VAL A 74 -21.53 4.32 20.09
N GLY A 75 -21.18 5.59 19.88
CA GLY A 75 -20.12 5.96 18.95
C GLY A 75 -18.77 5.28 19.22
N LEU A 76 -18.45 4.91 20.47
CA LEU A 76 -17.06 4.54 20.83
C LEU A 76 -16.76 3.03 20.90
N CYS A 77 -17.75 2.14 20.77
CA CYS A 77 -17.53 0.70 21.01
C CYS A 77 -16.78 -0.01 19.86
N CYS A 78 -16.73 0.60 18.67
CA CYS A 78 -16.16 0.00 17.46
C CYS A 78 -14.70 0.40 17.18
N PHE A 79 -14.00 1.00 18.16
CA PHE A 79 -12.58 1.39 18.05
C PHE A 79 -11.64 0.28 17.52
N PRO A 80 -11.85 -1.02 17.83
CA PRO A 80 -11.02 -2.09 17.26
C PRO A 80 -11.14 -2.24 15.73
N VAL A 81 -12.26 -1.83 15.14
CA VAL A 81 -12.49 -1.92 13.68
C VAL A 81 -11.60 -0.93 12.92
N PHE A 82 -11.24 0.20 13.55
CA PHE A 82 -10.29 1.16 13.00
C PHE A 82 -8.85 0.63 12.93
N LEU A 83 -8.51 -0.44 13.68
CA LEU A 83 -7.19 -1.07 13.58
C LEU A 83 -7.01 -1.85 12.27
N ILE A 84 -8.10 -2.33 11.65
CA ILE A 84 -8.06 -3.12 10.42
C ILE A 84 -7.34 -2.37 9.27
N PRO A 85 -7.74 -1.13 8.90
CA PRO A 85 -7.06 -0.39 7.85
C PRO A 85 -5.61 -0.03 8.23
N ILE A 86 -5.34 0.25 9.52
CA ILE A 86 -3.99 0.57 10.00
C ILE A 86 -3.05 -0.64 9.82
N VAL A 87 -3.50 -1.84 10.17
CA VAL A 87 -2.71 -3.07 9.97
C VAL A 87 -2.50 -3.35 8.49
N PHE A 88 -3.51 -3.12 7.66
CA PHE A 88 -3.40 -3.27 6.20
C PHE A 88 -2.36 -2.32 5.60
N ASP A 89 -2.38 -1.06 6.02
CA ASP A 89 -1.40 -0.06 5.58
C ASP A 89 0.02 -0.40 6.03
N LEU A 90 0.20 -0.90 7.26
CA LEU A 90 1.50 -1.40 7.74
C LEU A 90 2.00 -2.60 6.92
N LEU A 91 1.11 -3.49 6.49
CA LEU A 91 1.47 -4.59 5.59
C LEU A 91 1.91 -4.08 4.22
N ILE A 92 1.28 -3.02 3.70
CA ILE A 92 1.71 -2.36 2.46
C ILE A 92 3.11 -1.78 2.62
N VAL A 93 3.36 -1.03 3.70
CA VAL A 93 4.70 -0.46 3.97
C VAL A 93 5.76 -1.56 4.07
N TRP A 94 5.42 -2.67 4.74
CA TRP A 94 6.30 -3.82 4.87
C TRP A 94 6.59 -4.49 3.51
N ASP A 95 5.57 -4.69 2.67
CA ASP A 95 5.75 -5.30 1.35
C ASP A 95 6.52 -4.40 0.39
N VAL A 96 6.31 -3.08 0.43
CA VAL A 96 7.15 -2.09 -0.27
C VAL A 96 8.61 -2.22 0.15
N HIS A 97 8.88 -2.37 1.45
CA HIS A 97 10.24 -2.55 1.96
C HIS A 97 10.87 -3.86 1.47
N LEU A 98 10.13 -4.98 1.54
CA LEU A 98 10.58 -6.27 1.00
C LEU A 98 10.86 -6.20 -0.50
N GLN A 99 9.95 -5.59 -1.28
CA GLN A 99 10.09 -5.48 -2.72
C GLN A 99 11.28 -4.58 -3.10
N ALA A 100 11.52 -3.52 -2.34
CA ALA A 100 12.70 -2.67 -2.52
C ALA A 100 14.01 -3.38 -2.15
N ASN A 101 13.98 -4.32 -1.20
CA ASN A 101 15.11 -5.21 -0.88
C ASN A 101 15.33 -6.30 -1.94
N GLY A 102 14.42 -6.45 -2.91
CA GLY A 102 14.44 -7.54 -3.89
C GLY A 102 13.98 -8.89 -3.32
N GLU A 103 13.34 -8.88 -2.15
CA GLU A 103 12.74 -10.07 -1.55
C GLU A 103 11.37 -10.38 -2.18
N PRO A 104 10.92 -11.65 -2.15
CA PRO A 104 9.60 -12.01 -2.66
C PRO A 104 8.50 -11.31 -1.86
N THR A 105 7.61 -10.61 -2.58
CA THR A 105 6.45 -9.93 -2.00
C THR A 105 5.51 -10.94 -1.37
N LYS A 106 5.05 -10.67 -0.15
CA LYS A 106 4.08 -11.52 0.57
C LYS A 106 2.65 -11.19 0.18
N LEU A 107 2.42 -9.98 -0.31
CA LEU A 107 1.10 -9.53 -0.72
C LEU A 107 0.81 -9.93 -2.18
N PRO A 108 -0.33 -10.60 -2.45
CA PRO A 108 -0.70 -11.06 -3.79
C PRO A 108 -0.98 -9.89 -4.75
N ARG A 109 -1.01 -10.17 -6.05
CA ARG A 109 -1.52 -9.21 -7.04
C ARG A 109 -3.01 -9.48 -7.27
N PHE A 110 -3.79 -8.43 -7.46
CA PHE A 110 -5.24 -8.53 -7.69
C PHE A 110 -5.58 -8.58 -9.19
#